data_AF-A0A928NBV1-F1
#
_entry.id   AF-A0A928NBV1-F1
#
_cell.length_a   1.000
_cell.length_b   1.000
_cell.length_c   1.000
_cell.angle_alpha   90.00
_cell.angle_beta   90.00
_cell.angle_gamma   90.00
#
_symmetry.space_group_name_H-M   'P 1'
#
loop_
_entity.id
_entity.type
_entity.pdbx_description
1 polymer ?
#
loop_
_entity_poly.entity_id
_entity_poly.type
_entity_poly.pdbx_seq_one_letter_code
_entity_poly.pdbx_strand_id
1 'polypeptide(L)'
;MKKCLIIAGMIIILIALLFYGCGFFSYIPELSSRLARYHNHGEISLFVDGEQVTLDQCPITMGKFDFPLETSKIKNNSFRFKTGTYGTNEFHFEVLGVNVDFGIFNTNWWHVLYYDIELHLMTNGDGTIDSAILRQTCQVGKTGTKYESESSVTFDGNEKRIQIMAGP
;
A
#
# COMPACT_ATOMS: atom_id res chain seq x y z
N MET A 1 -54.23 -5.47 26.86
CA MET A 1 -53.28 -4.38 27.20
C MET A 1 -51.93 -4.88 27.74
N LYS A 2 -51.87 -5.61 28.86
CA LYS A 2 -50.58 -6.11 29.43
C LYS A 2 -49.73 -6.94 28.46
N LYS A 3 -50.34 -7.86 27.69
CA LYS A 3 -49.64 -8.69 26.69
C LYS A 3 -49.03 -7.86 25.54
N CYS A 4 -49.71 -6.80 25.10
CA CYS A 4 -49.22 -5.92 24.04
C CYS A 4 -48.00 -5.10 24.51
N LEU A 5 -47.99 -4.67 25.78
CA LEU A 5 -46.85 -3.96 26.38
C LEU A 5 -45.61 -4.86 26.50
N ILE A 6 -45.79 -6.14 26.83
CA ILE A 6 -44.69 -7.11 26.89
C ILE A 6 -44.08 -7.34 25.49
N ILE A 7 -44.93 -7.51 24.47
CA ILE A 7 -44.47 -7.70 23.09
C ILE A 7 -43.73 -6.46 22.58
N ALA A 8 -44.28 -5.26 22.82
CA ALA A 8 -43.61 -4.01 22.45
C ALA A 8 -42.26 -3.85 23.16
N GLY A 9 -42.17 -4.19 24.46
CA GLY A 9 -40.92 -4.17 25.21
C GLY A 9 -39.86 -5.13 24.65
N MET A 10 -40.26 -6.36 24.29
CA MET A 10 -39.36 -7.33 23.65
C MET A 10 -38.83 -6.84 22.29
N ILE A 11 -39.69 -6.22 21.48
CA ILE A 11 -39.28 -5.67 20.17
C ILE A 11 -38.25 -4.55 20.36
N ILE A 12 -38.45 -3.65 21.34
CA ILE A 12 -37.49 -2.58 21.65
C ILE A 12 -36.14 -3.16 22.09
N ILE A 13 -36.14 -4.18 22.95
CA ILE A 13 -34.90 -4.85 23.38
C ILE A 13 -34.20 -5.52 22.19
N LEU A 14 -34.96 -6.20 21.31
CA LEU A 14 -34.41 -6.83 20.12
C LEU A 14 -33.77 -5.79 19.17
N ILE A 15 -34.44 -4.65 18.96
CA ILE A 15 -33.93 -3.54 18.16
C ILE A 15 -32.65 -2.99 18.81
N ALA A 16 -32.64 -2.75 20.12
CA ALA A 16 -31.45 -2.27 20.82
C ALA A 16 -30.26 -3.24 20.71
N LEU A 17 -30.51 -4.54 20.81
CA LEU A 17 -29.50 -5.59 20.60
C LEU A 17 -29.00 -5.65 19.15
N LEU A 18 -29.88 -5.46 18.16
CA LEU A 18 -29.50 -5.38 16.76
C LEU A 18 -28.65 -4.13 16.48
N PHE A 19 -29.03 -2.97 17.00
CA PHE A 19 -28.24 -1.74 16.86
C PHE A 19 -26.87 -1.87 17.54
N TYR A 20 -26.82 -2.46 18.74
CA TYR A 20 -25.57 -2.71 19.45
C TYR A 20 -24.71 -3.74 18.71
N GLY A 21 -25.32 -4.82 18.21
CA GLY A 21 -24.65 -5.84 17.41
C GLY A 21 -24.07 -5.26 16.12
N CYS A 22 -24.87 -4.52 15.34
CA CYS A 22 -24.43 -3.88 14.11
C CYS A 22 -23.29 -2.89 14.35
N GLY A 23 -23.36 -2.07 15.41
CA GLY A 23 -22.27 -1.16 15.79
C GLY A 23 -21.00 -1.88 16.23
N PHE A 24 -21.13 -3.02 16.92
CA PHE A 24 -19.99 -3.85 17.28
C PHE A 24 -19.36 -4.52 16.05
N PHE A 25 -20.17 -5.00 15.10
CA PHE A 25 -19.70 -5.58 13.85
C PHE A 25 -19.00 -4.58 12.94
N SER A 26 -19.37 -3.29 12.95
CA SER A 26 -18.62 -2.25 12.23
C SER A 26 -17.31 -1.86 12.92
N TYR A 27 -17.20 -2.06 14.24
CA TYR A 27 -15.99 -1.74 15.02
C TYR A 27 -14.92 -2.85 15.00
N ILE A 28 -15.31 -4.13 14.89
CA ILE A 28 -14.35 -5.26 14.85
C ILE A 28 -13.31 -5.11 13.73
N PRO A 29 -13.67 -4.77 12.46
CA PRO A 29 -12.69 -4.55 11.39
C PRO A 29 -11.67 -3.47 11.76
N GLU A 30 -12.10 -2.37 12.35
CA GLU A 30 -11.23 -1.28 12.76
C GLU A 30 -10.26 -1.71 13.88
N LEU A 31 -10.76 -2.38 14.91
CA LEU A 31 -9.94 -2.92 15.99
C LEU A 31 -8.94 -3.97 15.47
N SER A 32 -9.37 -4.81 14.53
CA SER A 32 -8.50 -5.81 13.89
C SER A 32 -7.41 -5.18 13.03
N SER A 33 -7.70 -4.02 12.41
CA SER A 33 -6.72 -3.27 11.64
C SER A 33 -5.64 -2.64 12.54
N ARG A 34 -6.01 -2.18 13.74
CA ARG A 34 -5.05 -1.65 14.74
C ARG A 34 -4.15 -2.72 15.36
N LEU A 35 -4.60 -3.97 15.37
CA LEU A 35 -3.86 -5.13 15.87
C LEU A 35 -3.17 -5.91 14.74
N ALA A 36 -3.23 -5.41 13.50
CA ALA A 36 -2.65 -6.09 12.36
C ALA A 36 -1.14 -6.19 12.53
N ARG A 37 -0.59 -7.38 12.26
CA ARG A 37 0.87 -7.61 12.31
C ARG A 37 1.61 -6.80 11.25
N TYR A 38 0.95 -6.52 10.12
CA TYR A 38 1.50 -5.79 8.99
C TYR A 38 0.49 -4.73 8.55
N HIS A 39 0.96 -3.49 8.45
CA HIS A 39 0.16 -2.34 8.06
C HIS A 39 0.37 -1.95 6.61
N ASN A 40 1.44 -2.40 5.97
CA ASN A 40 1.71 -2.14 4.57
C ASN A 40 1.92 -3.46 3.83
N HIS A 41 1.15 -3.68 2.78
CA HIS A 41 1.26 -4.80 1.87
C HIS A 41 1.39 -4.22 0.47
N GLY A 42 2.36 -4.66 -0.29
CA GLY A 42 2.50 -4.22 -1.68
C GLY A 42 2.77 -5.37 -2.61
N GLU A 43 2.27 -5.25 -3.82
CA GLU A 43 2.64 -6.06 -4.97
C GLU A 43 3.31 -5.13 -6.00
N ILE A 44 4.41 -5.57 -6.58
CA ILE A 44 5.20 -4.79 -7.53
C ILE A 44 5.47 -5.57 -8.81
N SER A 45 4.99 -5.04 -9.93
CA SER A 45 5.29 -5.51 -11.27
C SER A 45 6.33 -4.56 -11.89
N LEU A 46 7.54 -5.08 -12.14
CA LEU A 46 8.59 -4.35 -12.82
C LEU A 46 8.66 -4.78 -14.29
N PHE A 47 8.69 -3.80 -15.19
CA PHE A 47 8.92 -4.00 -16.61
C PHE A 47 10.15 -3.23 -17.05
N VAL A 48 11.07 -3.87 -17.78
CA VAL A 48 12.21 -3.24 -18.43
C VAL A 48 12.05 -3.44 -19.93
N ASP A 49 11.94 -2.35 -20.68
CA ASP A 49 11.69 -2.36 -22.14
C ASP A 49 10.48 -3.21 -22.56
N GLY A 50 9.46 -3.23 -21.69
CA GLY A 50 8.24 -4.01 -21.87
C GLY A 50 8.31 -5.47 -21.43
N GLU A 51 9.48 -5.97 -21.03
CA GLU A 51 9.66 -7.32 -20.48
C GLU A 51 9.53 -7.31 -18.95
N GLN A 52 8.73 -8.24 -18.41
CA GLN A 52 8.54 -8.33 -16.97
C GLN A 52 9.76 -8.94 -16.28
N VAL A 53 10.28 -8.23 -15.27
CA VAL A 53 11.42 -8.66 -14.45
C VAL A 53 10.91 -9.19 -13.11
N THR A 54 11.40 -10.37 -12.71
CA THR A 54 11.05 -10.97 -11.42
C THR A 54 11.93 -10.39 -10.32
N LEU A 55 11.31 -9.93 -9.23
CA LEU A 55 11.99 -9.31 -8.08
C LEU A 55 12.15 -10.28 -6.89
N ASP A 56 12.08 -11.59 -7.10
CA ASP A 56 12.11 -12.55 -5.98
C ASP A 56 13.43 -12.48 -5.19
N GLN A 57 13.31 -12.46 -3.85
CA GLN A 57 14.37 -12.23 -2.88
C GLN A 57 15.03 -10.84 -2.93
N CYS A 58 14.61 -9.93 -3.81
CA CYS A 58 15.11 -8.56 -3.85
C CYS A 58 14.80 -7.85 -2.51
N PRO A 59 15.80 -7.28 -1.81
CA PRO A 59 15.57 -6.47 -0.63
C PRO A 59 14.83 -5.19 -1.01
N ILE A 60 13.77 -4.89 -0.28
CA ILE A 60 13.04 -3.62 -0.37
C ILE A 60 12.98 -2.98 1.01
N THR A 61 13.34 -1.70 1.06
CA THR A 61 13.36 -0.92 2.29
C THR A 61 12.26 0.11 2.22
N MET A 62 11.47 0.22 3.28
CA MET A 62 10.51 1.29 3.47
C MET A 62 11.05 2.25 4.54
N GLY A 63 10.95 3.54 4.28
CA GLY A 63 11.40 4.56 5.21
C GLY A 63 10.99 5.97 4.82
N LYS A 64 11.29 6.89 5.73
CA LYS A 64 11.34 8.33 5.51
C LYS A 64 12.56 8.84 6.28
N PHE A 65 13.14 9.97 5.86
CA PHE A 65 14.36 10.55 6.44
C PHE A 65 14.39 10.65 7.99
N ASP A 66 13.22 10.66 8.66
CA ASP A 66 13.08 10.81 10.12
C ASP A 66 12.50 9.58 10.85
N PHE A 67 12.25 8.47 10.16
CA PHE A 67 11.63 7.27 10.75
C PHE A 67 12.52 6.03 10.60
N PRO A 68 12.39 5.04 11.51
CA PRO A 68 13.17 3.82 11.44
C PRO A 68 12.92 3.11 10.11
N LEU A 69 14.01 2.82 9.38
CA LEU A 69 14.00 2.03 8.16
C LEU A 69 13.56 0.60 8.49
N GLU A 70 12.61 0.07 7.73
CA GLU A 70 12.23 -1.33 7.77
C GLU A 70 12.62 -1.97 6.44
N THR A 71 13.37 -3.07 6.46
CA THR A 71 13.73 -3.82 5.25
C THR A 71 13.00 -5.16 5.24
N SER A 72 12.40 -5.48 4.10
CA SER A 72 11.78 -6.77 3.80
C SER A 72 12.42 -7.36 2.54
N LYS A 73 12.10 -8.61 2.24
CA LYS A 73 12.36 -9.21 0.94
C LYS A 73 11.08 -9.26 0.13
N ILE A 74 11.18 -8.98 -1.16
CA ILE A 74 10.11 -9.24 -2.12
C ILE A 74 10.03 -10.76 -2.32
N LYS A 75 8.83 -11.32 -2.21
CA LYS A 75 8.54 -12.74 -2.44
C LYS A 75 7.35 -12.88 -3.35
N ASN A 76 7.51 -13.56 -4.48
CA ASN A 76 6.47 -13.63 -5.52
C ASN A 76 5.94 -12.22 -5.86
N ASN A 77 6.83 -11.26 -6.07
CA ASN A 77 6.50 -9.84 -6.33
C ASN A 77 5.74 -9.13 -5.20
N SER A 78 5.58 -9.73 -4.02
CA SER A 78 4.91 -9.12 -2.88
C SER A 78 5.87 -8.76 -1.75
N PHE A 79 5.58 -7.68 -1.03
CA PHE A 79 6.31 -7.24 0.15
C PHE A 79 5.37 -6.82 1.26
N ARG A 80 5.84 -6.85 2.51
CA ARG A 80 5.05 -6.47 3.69
C ARG A 80 5.92 -5.78 4.72
N PHE A 81 5.40 -4.71 5.31
CA PHE A 81 6.04 -4.00 6.40
C PHE A 81 5.11 -3.90 7.61
N LYS A 82 5.70 -4.04 8.81
CA LYS A 82 4.97 -3.98 10.08
C LYS A 82 4.58 -2.56 10.41
N THR A 83 5.50 -1.64 10.14
CA THR A 83 5.35 -0.22 10.39
C THR A 83 4.76 0.47 9.18
N GLY A 84 4.09 1.59 9.42
CA GLY A 84 3.65 2.54 8.42
C GLY A 84 3.72 3.91 9.04
N THR A 85 4.12 4.92 8.27
CA THR A 85 4.16 6.30 8.74
C THR A 85 3.00 7.08 8.17
N TYR A 86 2.59 8.12 8.90
CA TYR A 86 1.70 9.14 8.34
C TYR A 86 2.52 10.01 7.38
N GLY A 87 1.96 10.29 6.20
CA GLY A 87 2.65 10.98 5.12
C GLY A 87 3.25 10.02 4.10
N THR A 88 4.28 10.48 3.38
CA THR A 88 4.94 9.69 2.34
C THR A 88 5.76 8.55 2.93
N ASN A 89 5.41 7.32 2.57
CA ASN A 89 6.28 6.16 2.72
C ASN A 89 7.14 6.07 1.46
N GLU A 90 8.45 6.14 1.61
CA GLU A 90 9.40 5.95 0.52
C GLU A 90 9.88 4.50 0.53
N PHE A 91 9.92 3.90 -0.64
CA PHE A 91 10.33 2.54 -0.89
C PHE A 91 11.57 2.57 -1.76
N HIS A 92 12.54 1.76 -1.39
CA HIS A 92 13.85 1.68 -2.01
C HIS A 92 14.22 0.22 -2.29
N PHE A 93 14.65 -0.08 -3.50
CA PHE A 93 15.24 -1.36 -3.86
C PHE A 93 16.26 -1.21 -4.99
N GLU A 94 17.09 -2.22 -5.21
CA GLU A 94 18.07 -2.25 -6.30
C GLU A 94 17.70 -3.34 -7.31
N VAL A 95 17.73 -3.00 -8.59
CA VAL A 95 17.52 -3.94 -9.70
C VAL A 95 18.48 -3.63 -10.84
N LEU A 96 19.17 -4.65 -11.35
CA LEU A 96 20.15 -4.51 -12.44
C LEU A 96 21.25 -3.45 -12.19
N GLY A 97 21.65 -3.24 -10.93
CA GLY A 97 22.64 -2.23 -10.56
C GLY A 97 22.10 -0.79 -10.49
N VAL A 98 20.78 -0.63 -10.59
CA VAL A 98 20.08 0.67 -10.50
C VAL A 98 19.28 0.71 -9.21
N ASN A 99 19.47 1.78 -8.45
CA ASN A 99 18.67 2.07 -7.26
C ASN A 99 17.35 2.70 -7.69
N VAL A 100 16.25 2.09 -7.28
CA VAL A 100 14.90 2.59 -7.55
C VAL A 100 14.31 3.07 -6.24
N ASP A 101 13.98 4.35 -6.22
CA ASP A 101 13.26 5.00 -5.14
C ASP A 101 11.87 5.42 -5.63
N PHE A 102 10.83 5.02 -4.90
CA PHE A 102 9.48 5.51 -5.12
C PHE A 102 8.76 5.86 -3.83
N GLY A 103 7.89 6.87 -3.89
CA GLY A 103 7.13 7.33 -2.73
C GLY A 103 5.64 7.15 -2.92
N ILE A 104 4.97 6.74 -1.84
CA ILE A 104 3.51 6.65 -1.77
C ILE A 104 3.01 7.43 -0.56
N PHE A 105 2.15 8.42 -0.79
CA PHE A 105 1.56 9.17 0.31
C PHE A 105 0.46 8.37 1.01
N ASN A 106 0.48 8.43 2.33
CA ASN A 106 -0.50 7.81 3.17
C ASN A 106 -1.13 8.82 4.14
N THR A 107 -2.45 8.91 4.14
CA THR A 107 -3.23 9.78 5.04
C THR A 107 -3.47 9.16 6.41
N ASN A 108 -3.18 7.87 6.63
CA ASN A 108 -3.43 7.23 7.91
C ASN A 108 -2.54 6.00 8.17
N TRP A 109 -1.78 6.04 9.26
CA TRP A 109 -0.86 4.98 9.68
C TRP A 109 -1.50 3.85 10.51
N TRP A 110 -2.78 3.99 10.87
CA TRP A 110 -3.52 3.04 11.71
C TRP A 110 -4.30 2.02 10.88
N HIS A 111 -4.31 2.19 9.55
CA HIS A 111 -4.97 1.28 8.63
C HIS A 111 -3.97 0.33 7.99
N VAL A 112 -4.49 -0.83 7.58
CA VAL A 112 -3.76 -1.74 6.70
C VAL A 112 -3.90 -1.24 5.28
N LEU A 113 -2.79 -0.97 4.61
CA LEU A 113 -2.70 -0.45 3.26
C LEU A 113 -2.26 -1.55 2.31
N TYR A 114 -2.88 -1.55 1.14
CA TYR A 114 -2.57 -2.45 0.06
C TYR A 114 -2.14 -1.61 -1.14
N TYR A 115 -0.94 -1.88 -1.64
CA TYR A 115 -0.36 -1.22 -2.79
C TYR A 115 -0.30 -2.20 -3.96
N ASP A 116 -0.72 -1.72 -5.12
CA ASP A 116 -0.46 -2.37 -6.41
C ASP A 116 0.39 -1.40 -7.23
N ILE A 117 1.60 -1.81 -7.58
CA ILE A 117 2.64 -0.95 -8.15
C ILE A 117 3.08 -1.53 -9.49
N GLU A 118 2.99 -0.74 -10.55
CA GLU A 118 3.63 -1.03 -11.83
C GLU A 118 4.74 -0.03 -12.08
N LEU A 119 5.96 -0.53 -12.25
CA LEU A 119 7.11 0.29 -12.61
C LEU A 119 7.61 -0.13 -13.98
N HIS A 120 7.65 0.81 -14.90
CA HIS A 120 8.22 0.62 -16.23
C HIS A 120 9.51 1.41 -16.32
N LEU A 121 10.60 0.74 -16.68
CA LEU A 121 11.89 1.33 -16.98
C LEU A 121 12.14 1.16 -18.48
N MET A 122 12.38 2.26 -19.18
CA MET A 122 12.73 2.25 -20.60
C MET A 122 14.21 2.54 -20.74
N THR A 123 14.92 1.73 -21.51
CA THR A 123 16.34 1.93 -21.81
C THR A 123 16.54 2.52 -23.20
N ASN A 124 17.72 3.11 -23.41
CA ASN A 124 18.17 3.56 -24.72
C ASN A 124 19.05 2.50 -25.41
N GLY A 125 19.59 2.83 -26.59
CA GLY A 125 20.39 1.90 -27.39
C GLY A 125 21.70 1.41 -26.75
N ASP A 126 22.16 2.00 -25.62
CA ASP A 126 23.33 1.52 -24.87
C ASP A 126 22.97 0.77 -23.57
N GLY A 127 21.67 0.58 -23.30
CA GLY A 127 21.15 -0.14 -22.14
C GLY A 127 21.03 0.69 -20.87
N THR A 128 21.30 2.00 -20.93
CA THR A 128 21.05 2.91 -19.81
C THR A 128 19.59 3.34 -19.76
N ILE A 129 19.07 3.57 -18.56
CA ILE A 129 17.66 3.92 -18.37
C ILE A 129 17.44 5.38 -18.80
N ASP A 130 16.56 5.55 -19.78
CA ASP A 130 16.17 6.83 -20.39
C ASP A 130 14.93 7.41 -19.72
N SER A 131 13.99 6.56 -19.31
CA SER A 131 12.79 7.02 -18.61
C SER A 131 12.20 5.98 -17.68
N ALA A 132 11.43 6.45 -16.71
CA ALA A 132 10.66 5.62 -15.80
C ALA A 132 9.21 6.09 -15.72
N ILE A 133 8.28 5.14 -15.64
CA ILE A 133 6.86 5.38 -15.40
C ILE A 133 6.46 4.56 -14.18
N LEU A 134 5.88 5.23 -13.19
CA LEU A 134 5.33 4.62 -11.99
C LEU A 134 3.81 4.76 -12.04
N ARG A 135 3.11 3.64 -12.02
CA ARG A 135 1.67 3.59 -11.74
C ARG A 135 1.48 2.92 -10.40
N GLN A 136 0.55 3.45 -9.62
CA GLN A 136 0.21 2.85 -8.35
C GLN A 136 -1.27 2.97 -8.04
N THR A 137 -1.76 1.96 -7.34
CA THR A 137 -3.03 1.98 -6.63
C THR A 137 -2.77 1.77 -5.14
N CYS A 138 -3.24 2.67 -4.29
CA CYS A 138 -3.25 2.50 -2.84
C CYS A 138 -4.69 2.27 -2.37
N GLN A 139 -4.92 1.22 -1.60
CA GLN A 139 -6.21 0.90 -1.00
C GLN A 139 -6.14 0.87 0.53
N VAL A 140 -7.06 1.58 1.18
CA VAL A 140 -7.18 1.58 2.65
C VAL A 140 -8.07 0.42 3.11
N GLY A 141 -7.48 -0.62 3.68
CA GLY A 141 -8.16 -1.86 4.01
C GLY A 141 -8.62 -2.64 2.76
N LYS A 142 -9.18 -3.84 2.93
CA LYS A 142 -9.60 -4.67 1.78
C LYS A 142 -10.84 -4.16 1.04
N THR A 143 -11.61 -3.26 1.66
CA THR A 143 -12.90 -2.76 1.13
C THR A 143 -12.98 -1.24 1.11
N GLY A 144 -11.90 -0.52 1.43
CA GLY A 144 -11.94 0.94 1.48
C GLY A 144 -11.57 1.59 0.16
N THR A 145 -11.45 2.92 0.23
CA THR A 145 -11.18 3.81 -0.90
C THR A 145 -9.87 3.44 -1.60
N LYS A 146 -9.91 3.46 -2.93
CA LYS A 146 -8.75 3.32 -3.80
C LYS A 146 -8.30 4.69 -4.28
N TYR A 147 -7.00 4.89 -4.30
CA TYR A 147 -6.33 6.08 -4.82
C TYR A 147 -5.36 5.63 -5.90
N GLU A 148 -5.53 6.18 -7.10
CA GLU A 148 -4.71 5.85 -8.26
C GLU A 148 -3.87 7.08 -8.61
N SER A 149 -2.63 6.84 -8.99
CA SER A 149 -1.74 7.90 -9.44
C SER A 149 -0.71 7.35 -10.42
N GLU A 150 -0.35 8.18 -11.39
CA GLU A 150 0.71 7.90 -12.36
C GLU A 150 1.73 9.03 -12.30
N SER A 151 2.99 8.70 -12.49
CA SER A 151 4.07 9.66 -12.63
C SER A 151 5.06 9.14 -13.67
N SER A 152 5.76 10.05 -14.33
CA SER A 152 6.82 9.73 -15.27
C SER A 152 7.97 10.71 -15.16
N VAL A 153 9.16 10.24 -15.46
CA VAL A 153 10.39 11.03 -15.47
C VAL A 153 11.29 10.54 -16.60
N THR A 154 12.00 11.49 -17.22
CA THR A 154 13.03 11.24 -18.23
C THR A 154 14.37 11.66 -17.62
N PHE A 155 15.41 10.89 -17.90
CA PHE A 155 16.74 11.07 -17.34
C PHE A 155 17.73 11.51 -18.42
N ASP A 156 18.62 12.44 -18.08
CA ASP A 156 19.68 12.90 -18.96
C ASP A 156 20.93 12.00 -18.79
N GLY A 157 20.84 10.73 -19.20
CA GLY A 157 22.00 9.81 -19.30
C GLY A 157 22.15 8.77 -18.17
N ASN A 158 23.39 8.36 -17.88
CA ASN A 158 23.75 7.19 -17.06
C ASN A 158 23.44 7.34 -15.55
N GLU A 159 22.18 7.52 -15.19
CA GLU A 159 21.75 7.55 -13.80
C GLU A 159 21.77 6.14 -13.18
N LYS A 160 22.47 6.00 -12.05
CA LYS A 160 22.47 4.78 -11.22
C LYS A 160 21.38 4.79 -10.15
N ARG A 161 20.61 5.87 -10.09
CA ARG A 161 19.58 6.10 -9.09
C ARG A 161 18.41 6.79 -9.75
N ILE A 162 17.28 6.12 -9.75
CA ILE A 162 16.01 6.60 -10.26
C ILE A 162 15.14 6.96 -9.07
N GLN A 163 14.71 8.21 -9.02
CA GLN A 163 13.73 8.65 -8.05
C GLN A 163 12.45 9.07 -8.76
N ILE A 164 11.36 8.36 -8.48
CA ILE A 164 10.05 8.63 -9.05
C ILE A 164 8.99 8.61 -7.96
N MET A 165 8.38 9.77 -7.72
CA MET A 165 7.42 9.94 -6.63
C MET A 165 6.02 10.03 -7.21
N ALA A 166 5.11 9.19 -6.76
CA ALA A 166 3.70 9.30 -7.11
C ALA A 166 2.92 9.70 -5.85
N GLY A 167 2.28 10.88 -5.92
CA GLY A 167 1.37 11.35 -4.89
C GLY A 167 -0.09 11.07 -5.29
N PRO A 168 -1.02 11.00 -4.32
CA PRO A 168 -2.42 11.27 -4.57
C PRO A 168 -2.64 12.73 -5.01
#